data_AF-A0A514MFI7-F1
#
_entry.id   AF-A0A514MFI7-F1
#
_cell.length_a   1.000
_cell.length_b   1.000
_cell.length_c   1.000
_cell.angle_alpha   90.00
_cell.angle_beta   90.00
_cell.angle_gamma   90.00
#
_symmetry.space_group_name_H-M   'P 1'
#
loop_
_entity.id
_entity.type
_entity.pdbx_description
1 polymer ?
#
loop_
_entity_poly.entity_id
_entity_poly.type
_entity_poly.pdbx_seq_one_letter_code
_entity_poly.pdbx_strand_id
1 'polypeptide(L)' 'EQLEEEVVDLKGELFLLRLKRSARQEFKSSEFGRMRKRIARMLTVKREREIEQGINKRLSRKLDRKWKQSIV' A
#
# COMPACT_ATOMS: atom_id res chain seq x y z
N GLU A 1 3.91 3.57 11.92
CA GLU A 1 5.14 3.68 11.11
C GLU A 1 5.45 2.40 10.36
N GLN A 2 5.75 1.27 11.01
CA GLN A 2 6.08 -0.01 10.32
C GLN A 2 5.06 -0.45 9.24
N LEU A 3 3.75 -0.39 9.50
CA LEU A 3 2.72 -0.75 8.50
C LEU A 3 2.72 0.19 7.28
N GLU A 4 3.05 1.46 7.47
CA GLU A 4 3.04 2.45 6.39
C GLU A 4 4.28 2.29 5.51
N GLU A 5 5.44 2.08 6.14
CA GLU A 5 6.70 1.76 5.46
C GLU A 5 6.57 0.49 4.62
N GLU A 6 6.03 -0.59 5.19
CA GLU A 6 5.82 -1.84 4.46
C GLU A 6 4.84 -1.68 3.26
N VAL A 7 3.85 -0.79 3.37
CA VAL A 7 2.97 -0.45 2.25
C VAL A 7 3.72 0.28 1.14
N VAL A 8 4.65 1.18 1.50
CA VAL A 8 5.49 1.91 0.53
C VAL A 8 6.43 0.94 -0.18
N ASP A 9 7.11 0.08 0.57
CA ASP A 9 8.04 -0.92 0.02
C ASP A 9 7.34 -1.86 -0.97
N LEU A 10 6.19 -2.44 -0.58
CA LEU A 10 5.44 -3.31 -1.48
C LEU A 10 4.92 -2.60 -2.74
N LYS A 11 4.64 -1.29 -2.66
CA LYS A 11 4.28 -0.50 -3.85
C LYS A 11 5.49 -0.27 -4.75
N GLY A 12 6.68 -0.06 -4.17
CA GLY A 12 7.95 0.03 -4.89
C GLY A 12 8.28 -1.29 -5.60
N GLU A 13 8.19 -2.41 -4.90
CA GLU A 13 8.39 -3.75 -5.48
C GLU A 13 7.39 -4.04 -6.62
N LEU A 14 6.12 -3.63 -6.47
CA LEU A 14 5.11 -3.75 -7.53
C LEU A 14 5.48 -2.94 -8.77
N PHE A 15 6.16 -1.80 -8.61
CA PHE A 15 6.66 -1.00 -9.72
C PHE A 15 7.82 -1.71 -10.42
N LEU A 16 8.78 -2.25 -9.66
CA LEU A 16 9.88 -3.05 -10.22
C LEU A 16 9.36 -4.27 -10.99
N LEU A 17 8.34 -4.96 -10.47
CA LEU A 17 7.69 -6.07 -11.17
C LEU A 17 7.06 -5.66 -12.50
N ARG A 18 6.49 -4.44 -12.59
CA ARG A 18 6.00 -3.91 -13.87
C ARG A 18 7.14 -3.62 -14.84
N LEU A 19 8.27 -3.11 -14.36
CA LEU A 19 9.46 -2.89 -15.19
C LEU A 19 10.02 -4.21 -15.73
N LYS A 20 10.16 -5.25 -14.88
CA LYS A 20 10.59 -6.59 -15.29
C LYS A 20 9.69 -7.16 -16.39
N ARG A 21 8.37 -7.03 -16.23
CA ARG A 21 7.39 -7.42 -17.25
C ARG A 21 7.58 -6.66 -18.55
N SER A 22 7.81 -5.35 -18.48
CA SER A 22 8.04 -4.51 -19.67
C SER A 22 9.34 -4.88 -20.39
N ALA A 23 10.40 -5.15 -19.63
CA ALA A 23 11.70 -5.59 -20.15
C ALA A 23 11.68 -7.05 -20.64
N ARG A 24 10.53 -7.74 -20.58
CA ARG A 24 10.36 -9.17 -20.92
C ARG A 24 11.33 -10.09 -20.15
N GLN A 25 11.74 -9.67 -18.95
CA GLN A 25 12.50 -10.52 -18.03
C GLN A 25 11.58 -11.58 -17.43
N GLU A 26 12.16 -12.65 -16.86
CA GLU A 26 11.38 -13.63 -16.12
C GLU A 26 10.77 -13.02 -14.85
N PHE A 27 9.45 -13.19 -14.69
CA PHE A 27 8.72 -12.77 -13.50
C PHE A 27 7.58 -13.74 -13.20
N LYS A 28 7.11 -13.77 -11.95
CA LYS A 28 5.96 -14.58 -11.55
C LYS A 28 4.68 -13.74 -11.61
N SER A 29 3.73 -14.14 -12.45
CA SER A 29 2.44 -13.42 -12.59
C SER A 29 1.61 -13.42 -11.30
N SER A 30 1.74 -14.47 -10.48
CA SER A 30 1.06 -14.62 -9.19
C SER A 30 1.49 -13.57 -8.16
N GLU A 31 2.71 -13.02 -8.26
CA GLU A 31 3.23 -12.03 -7.31
C GLU A 31 2.45 -10.71 -7.37
N PHE A 32 2.02 -10.28 -8.56
CA PHE A 32 1.16 -9.11 -8.71
C PHE A 32 -0.12 -9.24 -7.87
N GLY A 33 -0.77 -10.39 -7.94
CA GLY A 33 -1.99 -10.66 -7.16
C GLY A 33 -1.71 -10.72 -5.67
N ARG A 34 -0.66 -11.46 -5.27
CA ARG A 34 -0.26 -11.64 -3.87
C ARG A 34 0.04 -10.31 -3.19
N MET A 35 0.84 -9.45 -3.83
CA MET A 35 1.27 -8.18 -3.27
C MET A 35 0.11 -7.18 -3.17
N ARG A 36 -0.74 -7.07 -4.20
CA ARG A 36 -1.94 -6.22 -4.15
C ARG A 36 -2.87 -6.62 -3.01
N LYS A 37 -3.11 -7.93 -2.84
CA LYS A 37 -3.94 -8.44 -1.73
C LYS A 37 -3.30 -8.16 -0.37
N ARG A 38 -1.96 -8.24 -0.25
CA ARG A 38 -1.24 -7.93 0.98
C ARG A 38 -1.39 -6.45 1.37
N ILE A 39 -1.18 -5.53 0.43
CA ILE A 39 -1.39 -4.09 0.63
C ILE A 39 -2.82 -3.82 1.11
N ALA A 40 -3.82 -4.44 0.47
CA ALA A 40 -5.23 -4.27 0.85
C ALA A 40 -5.47 -4.67 2.31
N ARG A 41 -4.97 -5.83 2.75
CA ARG A 41 -5.11 -6.28 4.15
C ARG A 41 -4.47 -5.32 5.14
N MET A 42 -3.28 -4.80 4.85
CA MET A 42 -2.60 -3.84 5.72
C MET A 42 -3.39 -2.53 5.86
N LEU A 43 -3.96 -2.04 4.76
CA LEU A 43 -4.81 -0.84 4.80
C LEU A 43 -6.13 -1.08 5.55
N THR A 44 -6.68 -2.29 5.47
CA THR A 44 -7.86 -2.67 6.27
C THR A 44 -7.54 -2.62 7.77
N VAL A 45 -6.45 -3.24 8.20
CA VAL A 45 -6.02 -3.21 9.62
C VAL A 45 -5.75 -1.78 10.08
N LYS A 46 -5.12 -0.95 9.25
CA LYS A 46 -4.94 0.49 9.54
C LYS A 46 -6.30 1.17 9.76
N ARG A 47 -7.28 0.91 8.89
CA ARG A 47 -8.60 1.53 8.99
C ARG A 47 -9.39 1.07 10.21
N GLU A 48 -9.28 -0.20 10.59
CA GLU A 48 -9.91 -0.72 11.81
C GLU A 48 -9.36 -0.01 13.06
N ARG A 49 -8.04 0.20 13.14
CA ARG A 49 -7.40 0.99 14.21
C ARG A 49 -7.86 2.44 14.23
N GLU A 50 -8.03 3.07 13.07
CA GLU A 50 -8.59 4.43 12.99
C GLU A 50 -10.04 4.49 13.51
N ILE A 51 -10.84 3.45 13.26
CA ILE A 51 -12.23 3.37 13.75
C ILE A 51 -12.25 3.23 15.26
N GLU A 52 -11.39 2.41 15.83
CA GLU A 52 -11.22 2.24 17.28
C GLU A 52 -10.84 3.57 17.97
N GLN A 53 -10.00 4.38 17.31
CA GLN A 53 -9.64 5.73 17.76
C GLN A 53 -10.76 6.78 17.57
N GLY A 54 -11.92 6.40 17.04
CA GLY A 54 -13.06 7.31 16.82
C GLY A 54 -12.92 8.22 15.59
N ILE A 55 -11.99 7.92 14.67
CA ILE A 55 -11.74 8.77 13.50
C ILE A 55 -12.85 8.59 12.45
N ASN A 56 -13.59 9.68 12.22
CA ASN A 56 -14.62 9.73 11.19
C ASN A 56 -14.04 9.62 9.76
N LYS A 57 -14.89 9.23 8.79
CA LYS A 57 -14.47 9.02 7.39
C LYS A 57 -13.88 10.28 6.74
N ARG A 58 -14.29 11.49 7.16
CA ARG A 58 -13.82 12.75 6.55
C ARG A 58 -12.40 13.09 7.01
N LEU A 59 -12.14 12.95 8.31
CA LEU A 59 -10.85 13.18 8.93
C LEU A 59 -9.83 12.16 8.43
N SER A 60 -10.21 10.88 8.36
CA SER A 60 -9.37 9.80 7.78
C SER A 60 -8.87 10.16 6.37
N ARG A 61 -9.76 10.61 5.47
CA ARG A 61 -9.36 11.06 4.12
C ARG A 61 -8.43 12.27 4.13
N LYS A 62 -8.60 13.21 5.07
CA LYS A 62 -7.73 14.38 5.21
C LYS A 62 -6.32 13.96 5.63
N LEU A 63 -6.23 13.03 6.58
CA LEU A 63 -4.96 12.44 7.02
C LEU A 63 -4.29 11.62 5.92
N ASP A 64 -5.04 10.76 5.21
CA ASP A 64 -4.52 9.97 4.08
C ASP A 64 -3.96 10.87 2.95
N ARG A 65 -4.62 11.99 2.64
CA ARG A 65 -4.08 12.96 1.66
C ARG A 65 -2.77 13.60 2.14
N LYS A 66 -2.70 14.02 3.41
CA LYS A 66 -1.47 14.58 3.98
C LYS A 66 -0.34 13.56 3.94
N TRP A 67 -0.62 12.33 4.33
CA TRP A 67 0.36 11.24 4.29
C TRP A 67 0.85 10.96 2.86
N LYS A 68 -0.04 10.90 1.87
CA LYS A 68 0.37 10.73 0.46
C LYS A 68 1.23 11.86 -0.07
N GLN A 69 1.08 13.08 0.45
CA GLN A 69 1.93 14.22 0.10
C GLN A 69 3.31 14.17 0.77
N SER A 70 3.43 13.48 1.91
CA SER A 70 4.70 13.33 2.62
C SER A 70 5.54 12.14 2.16
N ILE A 71 5.01 11.27 1.30
CA ILE A 71 5.78 10.17 0.71
C ILE A 71 6.75 10.77 -0.30
N VAL A 72 8.05 10.57 -0.05
CA VAL A 72 9.17 10.91 -0.95
C VAL A 72 9.55 9.68 -1.76
#